data_AF-A0A1G8E6Q4-F1
#
_entry.id   AF-A0A1G8E6Q4-F1
#
_cell.length_a   1.000
_cell.length_b   1.000
_cell.length_c   1.000
_cell.angle_alpha   90.00
_cell.angle_beta   90.00
_cell.angle_gamma   90.00
#
_symmetry.space_group_name_H-M   'P 1'
#
loop_
_entity.id
_entity.type
_entity.pdbx_description
1 polymer ?
#
loop_
_entity_poly.entity_id
_entity_poly.type
_entity_poly.pdbx_seq_one_letter_code
_entity_poly.pdbx_strand_id
1 'polypeptide(L)'
;MSLYIIPFLGALTGWLTNKITILFALRAFSKRQQHLADQTGEFVATQLFSFDDVRQQLADPEKIKSMIPVVEAHMDTFLREKLPEAMPVFKMFIGDSTIQQVKKVLVTELDNMFPEIIDQYLQRAQKELDVRAIVSKKISSLSANQLKKLLTVSLRRELRIAELGGAVVGFIIGLLQLWIALHHSN
;
A
#
# COMPACT_ATOMS: atom_id res chain seq x y z
N MET A 1 54.07 21.21 -0.63
CA MET A 1 53.42 19.93 -0.29
C MET A 1 51.97 20.11 0.19
N SER A 2 51.63 21.17 0.95
CA SER A 2 50.28 21.36 1.50
C SER A 2 49.16 21.75 0.50
N LEU A 3 49.49 22.29 -0.68
CA LEU A 3 48.47 22.75 -1.64
C LEU A 3 47.67 21.61 -2.32
N TYR A 4 48.27 20.42 -2.49
CA TYR A 4 47.60 19.29 -3.17
C TYR A 4 46.45 18.67 -2.37
N ILE A 5 46.28 19.05 -1.10
CA ILE A 5 45.19 18.55 -0.23
C ILE A 5 43.87 19.31 -0.47
N ILE A 6 43.92 20.49 -1.08
CA ILE A 6 42.75 21.37 -1.30
C ILE A 6 41.61 20.66 -2.07
N PRO A 7 41.85 19.92 -3.17
CA PRO A 7 40.81 19.18 -3.89
C PRO A 7 40.12 18.11 -3.04
N PHE A 8 40.87 17.41 -2.19
CA PHE A 8 40.34 16.37 -1.32
C PHE A 8 39.51 16.95 -0.17
N LEU A 9 39.92 18.08 0.40
CA LEU A 9 39.11 18.81 1.38
C LEU A 9 37.83 19.37 0.74
N GLY A 10 37.90 19.86 -0.50
CA GLY A 10 36.74 20.25 -1.29
C GLY A 10 35.76 19.09 -1.47
N ALA A 11 36.24 17.91 -1.86
CA ALA A 11 35.41 16.72 -2.00
C ALA A 11 34.76 16.30 -0.67
N LEU A 12 35.53 16.30 0.43
CA LEU A 12 35.05 15.94 1.76
C LEU A 12 33.97 16.90 2.26
N THR A 13 34.20 18.21 2.11
CA THR A 13 33.25 19.26 2.50
C THR A 13 31.98 19.23 1.65
N GLY A 14 32.10 18.98 0.34
CA GLY A 14 30.96 18.79 -0.57
C GLY A 14 30.11 17.58 -0.21
N TRP A 15 30.76 16.44 0.05
CA TRP A 15 30.07 15.22 0.52
C TRP A 15 29.37 15.44 1.87
N LEU A 16 30.07 16.02 2.85
CA LEU A 16 29.53 16.24 4.19
C LEU A 16 28.35 17.22 4.16
N THR A 17 28.50 18.34 3.44
CA THR A 17 27.43 19.34 3.26
C THR A 17 26.20 18.69 2.65
N ASN A 18 26.36 17.93 1.56
CA ASN A 18 25.20 17.32 0.90
C ASN A 18 24.49 16.28 1.78
N LYS A 19 25.25 15.48 2.53
CA LYS A 19 24.70 14.52 3.50
C LYS A 19 23.86 15.20 4.59
N ILE A 20 24.33 16.33 5.11
CA ILE A 20 23.59 17.13 6.10
C ILE A 20 22.33 17.71 5.45
N THR A 21 22.43 18.27 4.25
CA THR A 21 21.28 18.83 3.52
C THR A 21 20.17 17.80 3.32
N ILE A 22 20.50 16.57 2.92
CA ILE A 22 19.53 15.48 2.77
C ILE A 22 18.82 15.18 4.10
N LEU A 23 19.57 15.14 5.21
CA LEU A 23 19.00 14.89 6.54
C LEU A 23 18.00 16.00 6.94
N PHE A 24 18.34 17.26 6.69
CA PHE A 24 17.46 18.40 6.96
C PHE A 24 16.24 18.39 6.04
N ALA A 25 16.41 18.08 4.76
CA ALA A 25 15.32 17.97 3.80
C ALA A 25 14.30 16.90 4.23
N LEU A 26 14.76 15.70 4.63
CA LEU A 26 13.89 14.64 5.13
C LEU A 26 13.13 15.07 6.40
N ARG A 27 13.78 15.80 7.30
CA ARG A 27 13.13 16.31 8.52
C ARG A 27 12.09 17.40 8.21
N ALA A 28 12.38 18.27 7.25
CA ALA A 28 11.44 19.30 6.79
C ALA A 28 10.25 18.68 6.06
N PHE A 29 10.47 17.61 5.30
CA PHE A 29 9.42 16.85 4.62
C PHE A 29 8.41 16.26 5.62
N SER A 30 8.88 15.70 6.74
CA SER A 30 7.99 15.23 7.81
C SER A 30 7.10 16.33 8.39
N LYS A 31 7.51 17.61 8.36
CA LYS A 31 6.65 18.72 8.81
C LYS A 31 5.51 19.03 7.84
N ARG A 32 5.64 18.65 6.56
CA ARG A 32 4.61 18.82 5.53
C ARG A 32 3.81 17.54 5.28
N GLN A 33 3.97 16.53 6.14
CA GLN A 33 3.37 15.21 6.01
C GLN A 33 1.85 15.24 5.90
N GLN A 34 1.17 16.12 6.64
CA GLN A 34 -0.29 16.22 6.60
C GLN A 34 -0.79 16.63 5.20
N HIS A 35 -0.16 17.64 4.59
CA HIS A 35 -0.52 18.05 3.23
C HIS A 35 -0.29 16.93 2.20
N LEU A 36 0.82 16.20 2.36
CA LEU A 36 1.12 15.05 1.51
C LEU A 36 0.13 13.90 1.72
N ALA A 37 -0.30 13.68 2.96
CA ALA A 37 -1.30 12.68 3.30
C ALA A 37 -2.63 12.97 2.59
N ASP A 38 -3.04 14.24 2.54
CA ASP A 38 -4.26 14.66 1.85
C ASP A 38 -4.14 14.51 0.33
N GLN A 39 -3.03 14.94 -0.26
CA GLN A 39 -2.79 14.80 -1.70
C GLN A 39 -2.69 13.33 -2.13
N THR A 40 -1.99 12.51 -1.34
CA THR A 40 -1.85 11.08 -1.60
C THR A 40 -3.19 10.37 -1.40
N GLY A 41 -3.96 10.74 -0.38
CA GLY A 41 -5.30 10.22 -0.16
C GLY A 41 -6.23 10.51 -1.33
N GLU A 42 -6.21 11.74 -1.85
CA GLU A 42 -6.97 12.13 -3.04
C GLU A 42 -6.53 11.32 -4.27
N PHE A 43 -5.22 11.22 -4.49
CA PHE A 43 -4.67 10.47 -5.62
C PHE A 43 -5.06 9.00 -5.56
N VAL A 44 -4.96 8.36 -4.39
CA VAL A 44 -5.36 6.95 -4.23
C VAL A 44 -6.85 6.77 -4.46
N ALA A 45 -7.69 7.63 -3.87
CA ALA A 45 -9.14 7.51 -3.98
C ALA A 45 -9.67 7.76 -5.40
N THR A 46 -8.97 8.56 -6.21
CA THR A 46 -9.43 8.93 -7.56
C THR A 46 -8.74 8.16 -8.68
N GLN A 47 -7.46 7.78 -8.51
CA GLN A 47 -6.63 7.21 -9.59
C GLN A 47 -6.23 5.75 -9.34
N LEU A 48 -6.19 5.28 -8.09
CA LEU A 48 -5.69 3.93 -7.77
C LEU A 48 -6.75 2.98 -7.23
N PHE A 49 -7.81 3.49 -6.61
CA PHE A 49 -8.88 2.69 -6.03
C PHE A 49 -10.20 2.95 -6.75
N SER A 50 -10.67 1.96 -7.49
CA SER A 50 -11.97 1.98 -8.17
C SER A 50 -12.91 0.96 -7.51
N PHE A 51 -14.04 1.44 -6.98
CA PHE A 51 -15.07 0.56 -6.44
C PHE A 51 -15.71 -0.30 -7.54
N ASP A 52 -15.72 0.17 -8.79
CA ASP A 52 -16.24 -0.58 -9.92
C ASP A 52 -15.35 -1.78 -10.25
N ASP A 53 -14.02 -1.62 -10.16
CA ASP A 53 -13.06 -2.70 -10.40
C ASP A 53 -13.20 -3.79 -9.32
N VAL A 54 -13.33 -3.37 -8.05
CA VAL A 54 -13.57 -4.27 -6.93
C VAL A 54 -14.90 -5.00 -7.09
N ARG A 55 -15.95 -4.29 -7.53
CA ARG A 55 -17.26 -4.86 -7.82
C ARG A 55 -17.20 -5.90 -8.92
N GLN A 56 -16.54 -5.59 -10.04
CA GLN A 56 -16.41 -6.53 -11.14
C GLN A 56 -15.65 -7.80 -10.71
N GLN A 57 -14.63 -7.66 -9.87
CA GLN A 57 -13.83 -8.80 -9.42
C GLN A 57 -14.54 -9.67 -8.37
N LEU A 58 -15.39 -9.08 -7.52
CA LEU A 58 -16.11 -9.79 -6.46
C LEU A 58 -17.47 -10.35 -6.91
N ALA A 59 -18.16 -9.66 -7.81
CA ALA A 59 -19.43 -10.11 -8.38
C ALA A 59 -19.24 -11.04 -9.59
N ASP A 60 -18.00 -11.42 -9.91
CA ASP A 60 -17.69 -12.37 -10.97
C ASP A 60 -18.31 -13.76 -10.65
N PRO A 61 -19.17 -14.29 -11.54
CA PRO A 61 -19.77 -15.61 -11.38
C PRO A 61 -18.75 -16.74 -11.14
N GLU A 62 -17.54 -16.66 -11.69
CA GLU A 62 -16.52 -17.68 -11.45
C GLU A 62 -15.98 -17.65 -10.02
N LYS A 63 -15.83 -16.45 -9.44
CA LYS A 63 -15.41 -16.28 -8.05
C LYS A 63 -16.51 -16.73 -7.10
N ILE A 64 -17.76 -16.44 -7.43
CA ILE A 64 -18.93 -16.91 -6.68
C ILE A 64 -18.99 -18.43 -6.67
N LYS A 65 -18.76 -19.09 -7.82
CA LYS A 65 -18.70 -20.55 -7.91
C LYS A 65 -17.64 -21.17 -7.01
N SER A 66 -16.53 -20.48 -6.77
CA SER A 66 -15.49 -20.98 -5.84
C SER A 66 -15.95 -20.99 -4.37
N MET A 67 -17.00 -20.24 -4.02
CA MET A 67 -17.58 -20.21 -2.68
C MET A 67 -18.64 -21.31 -2.47
N ILE A 68 -19.24 -21.84 -3.55
CA ILE A 68 -20.28 -22.87 -3.51
C ILE A 68 -19.87 -24.10 -2.68
N PRO A 69 -18.66 -24.69 -2.83
CA PRO A 69 -18.27 -25.86 -2.04
C PRO A 69 -18.25 -25.59 -0.52
N VAL A 70 -17.91 -24.37 -0.12
CA VAL A 70 -17.89 -23.96 1.29
C VAL A 70 -19.32 -23.89 1.83
N VAL A 71 -20.22 -23.29 1.07
CA VAL A 71 -21.65 -23.21 1.43
C VAL A 71 -22.25 -24.62 1.48
N GLU A 72 -21.96 -25.45 0.49
CA GLU A 72 -22.42 -26.83 0.44
C GLU A 72 -21.98 -27.67 1.65
N ALA A 73 -20.73 -27.52 2.09
CA ALA A 73 -20.22 -28.21 3.27
C ALA A 73 -20.96 -27.74 4.53
N HIS A 74 -21.18 -26.42 4.68
CA HIS A 74 -21.89 -25.87 5.83
C HIS A 74 -23.37 -26.28 5.84
N MET A 75 -24.00 -26.36 4.66
CA MET A 75 -25.35 -26.89 4.51
C MET A 75 -25.45 -28.35 4.92
N ASP A 76 -24.49 -29.18 4.52
CA ASP A 76 -24.50 -30.61 4.88
C ASP A 76 -24.45 -30.79 6.39
N THR A 77 -23.55 -30.06 7.07
CA THR A 77 -23.49 -30.02 8.54
C THR A 77 -24.79 -29.51 9.16
N PHE A 78 -25.36 -28.42 8.62
CA PHE A 78 -26.59 -27.86 9.15
C PHE A 78 -27.77 -28.83 9.03
N LEU A 79 -27.95 -29.46 7.87
CA LEU A 79 -29.07 -30.36 7.59
C LEU A 79 -28.95 -31.70 8.33
N ARG A 80 -27.72 -32.20 8.56
CA ARG A 80 -27.48 -33.50 9.23
C ARG A 80 -27.42 -33.41 10.75
N GLU A 81 -26.89 -32.31 11.28
CA GLU A 81 -26.63 -32.18 12.71
C GLU A 81 -27.55 -31.15 13.36
N LYS A 82 -27.52 -29.90 12.89
CA LYS A 82 -28.17 -28.77 13.55
C LYS A 82 -29.69 -28.76 13.40
N LEU A 83 -30.18 -29.10 12.21
CA LEU A 83 -31.61 -29.09 11.92
C LEU A 83 -32.35 -30.22 12.67
N PRO A 84 -31.86 -31.46 12.73
CA PRO A 84 -32.49 -32.51 13.55
C PRO A 84 -32.38 -32.25 15.06
N GLU A 85 -31.33 -31.57 15.52
CA GLU A 85 -31.16 -31.13 16.92
C GLU A 85 -32.21 -30.08 17.29
N ALA A 86 -32.40 -29.06 16.45
CA ALA A 86 -33.37 -27.99 16.69
C ALA A 86 -34.83 -28.43 16.42
N MET A 87 -35.04 -29.30 15.43
CA MET A 87 -36.37 -29.75 14.99
C MET A 87 -36.41 -31.27 14.79
N PRO A 88 -36.60 -32.04 15.87
CA PRO A 88 -36.55 -33.51 15.85
C PRO A 88 -37.53 -34.17 14.89
N VAL A 89 -38.67 -33.51 14.61
CA VAL A 89 -39.69 -33.99 13.66
C VAL A 89 -39.14 -34.20 12.24
N PHE A 90 -38.14 -33.44 11.81
CA PHE A 90 -37.57 -33.58 10.47
C PHE A 90 -36.53 -34.70 10.35
N LYS A 91 -36.07 -35.27 11.49
CA LYS A 91 -35.04 -36.32 11.52
C LYS A 91 -35.41 -37.57 10.73
N MET A 92 -36.71 -37.87 10.63
CA MET A 92 -37.23 -39.02 9.86
C MET A 92 -37.48 -38.71 8.38
N PHE A 93 -37.57 -37.43 8.00
CA PHE A 93 -37.90 -36.99 6.63
C PHE A 93 -36.68 -36.44 5.86
N ILE A 94 -35.61 -36.08 6.57
CA ILE A 94 -34.35 -35.60 5.99
C ILE A 94 -33.40 -36.80 5.85
N GLY A 95 -33.56 -37.53 4.75
CA GLY A 95 -32.59 -38.51 4.27
C GLY A 95 -31.57 -37.90 3.30
N ASP A 96 -30.59 -38.70 2.87
CA ASP A 96 -29.53 -38.26 1.95
C ASP A 96 -30.08 -37.67 0.64
N SER A 97 -31.17 -38.21 0.10
CA SER A 97 -31.81 -37.70 -1.13
C SER A 97 -32.40 -36.30 -0.93
N THR A 98 -33.10 -36.08 0.18
CA THR A 98 -33.68 -34.77 0.54
C THR A 98 -32.58 -33.73 0.73
N ILE A 99 -31.48 -34.10 1.41
CA ILE A 99 -30.33 -33.21 1.63
C ILE A 99 -29.73 -32.77 0.29
N GLN A 100 -29.45 -33.71 -0.61
CA GLN A 100 -28.89 -33.39 -1.93
C GLN A 100 -29.82 -32.53 -2.77
N GLN A 101 -31.13 -32.75 -2.68
CA GLN A 101 -32.11 -31.95 -3.41
C GLN A 101 -32.20 -30.52 -2.88
N VAL A 102 -32.20 -30.34 -1.56
CA VAL A 102 -32.15 -29.02 -0.91
C VAL A 102 -30.86 -28.29 -1.25
N LYS A 103 -29.70 -28.98 -1.19
CA LYS A 103 -28.41 -28.43 -1.62
C LYS A 103 -28.46 -27.92 -3.05
N LYS A 104 -28.94 -28.74 -4.00
CA LYS A 104 -28.98 -28.38 -5.42
C LYS A 104 -29.86 -27.16 -5.69
N VAL A 105 -31.05 -27.11 -5.10
CA VAL A 105 -31.97 -25.98 -5.24
C VAL A 105 -31.35 -24.72 -4.65
N LEU A 106 -30.78 -24.80 -3.45
CA LEU A 106 -30.17 -23.64 -2.80
C LEU A 106 -28.97 -23.12 -3.58
N VAL A 107 -28.06 -23.99 -4.03
CA VAL A 107 -26.90 -23.58 -4.84
C VAL A 107 -27.33 -22.84 -6.11
N THR A 108 -28.38 -23.33 -6.78
CA THR A 108 -28.94 -22.68 -7.97
C THR A 108 -29.52 -21.30 -7.66
N GLU A 109 -30.15 -21.15 -6.49
CA GLU A 109 -30.68 -19.87 -6.04
C GLU A 109 -29.54 -18.90 -5.65
N LEU A 110 -28.51 -19.40 -4.97
CA LEU A 110 -27.35 -18.62 -4.55
C LEU A 110 -26.54 -18.10 -5.73
N ASP A 111 -26.47 -18.83 -6.85
CA ASP A 111 -25.84 -18.37 -8.09
C ASP A 111 -26.43 -17.05 -8.60
N ASN A 112 -27.73 -16.83 -8.39
CA ASN A 112 -28.41 -15.59 -8.79
C ASN A 112 -28.42 -14.54 -7.69
N MET A 113 -28.54 -14.95 -6.42
CA MET A 113 -28.61 -14.03 -5.28
C MET A 113 -27.27 -13.43 -4.89
N PHE A 114 -26.17 -14.19 -4.97
CA PHE A 114 -24.85 -13.72 -4.51
C PHE A 114 -24.34 -12.48 -5.26
N PRO A 115 -24.40 -12.42 -6.60
CA PRO A 115 -23.99 -11.22 -7.32
C PRO A 115 -24.75 -9.98 -6.84
N GLU A 116 -26.06 -10.11 -6.61
CA GLU A 116 -26.91 -9.00 -6.19
C GLU A 116 -26.61 -8.56 -4.75
N ILE A 117 -26.40 -9.51 -3.82
CA ILE A 117 -26.03 -9.21 -2.44
C ILE A 117 -24.67 -8.50 -2.39
N ILE A 118 -23.67 -9.02 -3.11
CA ILE A 118 -22.33 -8.44 -3.18
C ILE A 118 -22.43 -7.02 -3.76
N ASP A 119 -23.20 -6.84 -4.81
CA ASP A 119 -23.41 -5.53 -5.41
C ASP A 119 -24.02 -4.53 -4.42
N GLN A 120 -25.16 -4.88 -3.81
CA GLN A 120 -25.82 -4.00 -2.85
C GLN A 120 -24.91 -3.64 -1.67
N TYR A 121 -24.10 -4.59 -1.19
CA TYR A 121 -23.14 -4.35 -0.13
C TYR A 121 -22.02 -3.39 -0.57
N LEU A 122 -21.46 -3.59 -1.78
CA LEU A 122 -20.41 -2.74 -2.31
C LEU A 122 -20.89 -1.32 -2.59
N GLN A 123 -22.13 -1.13 -3.06
CA GLN A 123 -22.72 0.20 -3.23
C GLN A 123 -22.90 0.95 -1.91
N ARG A 124 -23.26 0.24 -0.83
CA ARG A 124 -23.31 0.83 0.52
C ARG A 124 -21.91 1.16 1.01
N ALA A 125 -20.97 0.24 0.85
CA ALA A 125 -19.57 0.43 1.22
C ALA A 125 -18.96 1.62 0.48
N GLN A 126 -19.24 1.83 -0.80
CA GLN A 126 -18.78 2.98 -1.57
C GLN A 126 -19.27 4.32 -1.00
N LYS A 127 -20.49 4.36 -0.45
CA LYS A 127 -21.07 5.57 0.15
C LYS A 127 -20.52 5.86 1.56
N GLU A 128 -20.18 4.80 2.30
CA GLU A 128 -19.73 4.92 3.70
C GLU A 128 -18.20 4.97 3.84
N LEU A 129 -17.45 4.35 2.92
CA LEU A 129 -16.00 4.28 2.95
C LEU A 129 -15.37 5.45 2.21
N ASP A 130 -14.88 6.42 2.97
CA ASP A 130 -14.02 7.48 2.47
C ASP A 130 -12.56 6.99 2.39
N VAL A 131 -12.17 6.44 1.23
CA VAL A 131 -10.81 5.97 0.96
C VAL A 131 -9.77 7.08 1.14
N ARG A 132 -10.10 8.31 0.76
CA ARG A 132 -9.21 9.47 0.91
C ARG A 132 -8.93 9.71 2.39
N ALA A 133 -9.97 9.75 3.22
CA ALA A 133 -9.82 9.97 4.67
C ALA A 133 -9.05 8.81 5.33
N ILE A 134 -9.31 7.57 4.94
CA ILE A 134 -8.61 6.39 5.46
C ILE A 134 -7.11 6.48 5.16
N VAL A 135 -6.75 6.75 3.92
CA VAL A 135 -5.34 6.85 3.49
C VAL A 135 -4.66 8.06 4.14
N SER A 136 -5.30 9.23 4.12
CA SER A 136 -4.74 10.44 4.75
C SER A 136 -4.51 10.24 6.26
N LYS A 137 -5.48 9.64 6.97
CA LYS A 137 -5.33 9.31 8.39
C LYS A 137 -4.20 8.32 8.63
N LYS A 138 -4.07 7.28 7.79
CA LYS A 138 -3.00 6.29 7.90
C LYS A 138 -1.63 6.93 7.71
N ILE A 139 -1.45 7.76 6.69
CA ILE A 139 -0.19 8.46 6.42
C ILE A 139 0.11 9.45 7.55
N SER A 140 -0.88 10.22 8.00
CA SER A 140 -0.73 11.19 9.10
C SER A 140 -0.40 10.53 10.45
N SER A 141 -0.84 9.28 10.66
CA SER A 141 -0.53 8.51 11.87
C SER A 141 0.92 8.01 11.94
N LEU A 142 1.67 8.08 10.83
CA LEU A 142 3.08 7.68 10.82
C LEU A 142 3.91 8.70 11.60
N SER A 143 4.76 8.19 12.50
CA SER A 143 5.77 9.04 13.15
C SER A 143 6.77 9.59 12.14
N ALA A 144 7.37 10.75 12.45
CA ALA A 144 8.41 11.36 11.62
C ALA A 144 9.57 10.39 11.32
N ASN A 145 9.94 9.53 12.28
CA ASN A 145 10.97 8.52 12.09
C ASN A 145 10.53 7.40 11.13
N GLN A 146 9.27 6.95 11.19
CA GLN A 146 8.76 5.96 10.24
C GLN A 146 8.74 6.53 8.83
N LEU A 147 8.23 7.75 8.65
CA LEU A 147 8.20 8.42 7.34
C LEU A 147 9.62 8.59 6.77
N LYS A 148 10.57 9.06 7.59
CA LYS A 148 11.98 9.17 7.21
C LYS A 148 12.55 7.81 6.79
N LYS A 149 12.29 6.75 7.56
CA LYS A 149 12.79 5.40 7.25
C LYS A 149 12.24 4.92 5.91
N LEU A 150 10.95 5.10 5.65
CA LEU A 150 10.31 4.74 4.38
C LEU A 150 10.95 5.48 3.20
N LEU A 151 11.11 6.80 3.32
CA LEU A 151 11.72 7.63 2.28
C LEU A 151 13.19 7.27 2.03
N THR A 152 13.97 7.07 3.10
CA THR A 152 15.38 6.69 2.97
C THR A 152 15.55 5.31 2.34
N VAL A 153 14.64 4.37 2.59
CA VAL A 153 14.66 3.04 1.96
C VAL A 153 14.27 3.15 0.48
N SER A 154 13.19 3.85 0.17
CA SER A 154 12.68 4.00 -1.20
C SER A 154 13.64 4.80 -2.08
N LEU A 155 14.22 5.88 -1.57
CA LEU A 155 15.11 6.78 -2.30
C LEU A 155 16.60 6.48 -2.07
N ARG A 156 16.96 5.32 -1.48
CA ARG A 156 18.34 5.02 -1.07
C ARG A 156 19.36 5.23 -2.19
N ARG A 157 18.99 4.82 -3.41
CA ARG A 157 19.86 4.93 -4.60
C ARG A 157 20.04 6.39 -5.01
N GLU A 158 18.95 7.14 -5.10
CA GLU A 158 18.95 8.55 -5.48
C GLU A 158 19.71 9.40 -4.47
N LEU A 159 19.50 9.15 -3.17
CA LEU A 159 20.24 9.83 -2.11
C LEU A 159 21.75 9.56 -2.19
N ARG A 160 22.17 8.33 -2.49
CA ARG A 160 23.60 8.01 -2.70
C ARG A 160 24.18 8.72 -3.92
N ILE A 161 23.43 8.81 -5.01
CA ILE A 161 23.87 9.55 -6.21
C ILE A 161 24.04 11.03 -5.86
N ALA A 162 23.10 11.62 -5.12
CA ALA A 162 23.22 12.99 -4.65
C ALA A 162 24.46 13.17 -3.74
N GLU A 163 24.67 12.30 -2.74
CA GLU A 163 25.85 12.32 -1.86
C GLU A 163 27.16 12.27 -2.64
N LEU A 164 27.26 11.37 -3.62
CA LEU A 164 28.45 11.25 -4.47
C LEU A 164 28.62 12.46 -5.40
N GLY A 165 27.53 12.97 -5.96
CA GLY A 165 27.53 14.19 -6.77
C GLY A 165 28.08 15.39 -5.99
N GLY A 166 27.71 15.53 -4.72
CA GLY A 166 28.28 16.55 -3.83
C GLY A 166 29.78 16.42 -3.65
N ALA A 167 30.29 15.19 -3.55
CA ALA A 167 31.74 14.92 -3.48
C ALA A 167 32.45 15.30 -4.78
N VAL A 168 31.88 14.95 -5.93
CA VAL A 168 32.45 15.26 -7.26
C VAL A 168 32.47 16.76 -7.51
N VAL A 169 31.38 17.47 -7.22
CA VAL A 169 31.33 18.93 -7.35
C VAL A 169 32.32 19.59 -6.40
N GLY A 170 32.39 19.14 -5.15
CA GLY A 170 33.38 19.61 -4.18
C GLY A 170 34.82 19.39 -4.64
N PHE A 171 35.10 18.25 -5.28
CA PHE A 171 36.41 17.95 -5.85
C PHE A 171 36.76 18.90 -7.01
N ILE A 172 35.81 19.15 -7.92
CA ILE A 172 35.98 20.07 -9.05
C ILE A 172 36.25 21.50 -8.54
N ILE A 173 35.48 21.96 -7.54
CA ILE A 173 35.70 23.28 -6.92
C ILE A 173 37.09 23.36 -6.29
N GLY A 174 37.51 22.31 -5.57
CA GLY A 174 38.84 22.28 -4.97
C GLY A 174 39.99 22.21 -5.99
N LEU A 175 39.78 21.59 -7.17
CA LEU A 175 40.72 21.67 -8.30
C LEU A 175 40.84 23.09 -8.86
N LEU A 176 39.72 23.80 -9.00
CA LEU A 176 39.73 25.20 -9.42
C LEU A 176 40.47 26.09 -8.40
N GLN A 177 40.24 25.87 -7.09
CA GLN A 177 40.95 26.59 -6.03
C GLN A 177 42.46 26.35 -6.09
N LEU A 178 42.88 25.09 -6.33
CA LEU A 178 44.29 24.75 -6.49
C LEU A 178 44.90 25.47 -7.71
N TRP A 179 44.18 25.49 -8.84
CA TRP A 179 44.65 26.16 -10.06
C TRP A 179 44.84 27.67 -9.86
N ILE A 180 43.89 28.34 -9.21
CA ILE A 180 43.99 29.77 -8.88
C ILE A 180 45.16 30.02 -7.93
N ALA A 181 45.34 29.19 -6.90
CA ALA A 181 46.42 29.34 -5.93
C ALA A 181 47.82 29.18 -6.56
N LEU A 182 47.96 28.27 -7.53
CA LEU A 182 49.21 28.09 -8.30
C LEU A 182 49.52 29.29 -9.21
N HIS A 183 48.51 29.88 -9.85
CA HIS A 183 48.71 31.03 -10.74
C HIS A 183 48.99 32.34 -9.99
N HIS A 184 48.42 32.52 -8.79
CA HIS A 184 48.68 33.70 -7.95
C HIS A 184 50.01 33.64 -7.20
N SER A 185 50.59 32.44 -7.01
CA SER A 185 51.86 32.24 -6.32
C SER A 185 53.09 32.38 -7.24
N ASN A 186 52.90 32.70 -8.52
CA ASN A 186 53.92 32.80 -9.56
C ASN A 186 53.98 34.23 -10.09
#